data_AF-A0A941P3Y9-F1
#
_entry.id   AF-A0A941P3Y9-F1
#
_cell.length_a   1.000
_cell.length_b   1.000
_cell.length_c   1.000
_cell.angle_alpha   90.00
_cell.angle_beta   90.00
_cell.angle_gamma   90.00
#
_symmetry.space_group_name_H-M   'P 1'
#
loop_
_entity.id
_entity.type
_entity.pdbx_description
1 polymer ?
#
loop_
_entity_poly.entity_id
_entity_poly.type
_entity_poly.pdbx_seq_one_letter_code
_entity_poly.pdbx_strand_id
1 'polypeptide(L)'
;MVSNKKVDTLLLWEQHDASLYYDEKEKTLERVEPAWAKAALFFRTWEHFGHPPRTRRMRGLVQIHTHLGVFKKQFEGGDTMALLHAIGVCADENLPLPTWLAIAYREALNRFLQPGGANSLDEVFFSGGLPTNTPKKRAVAKIDWQTGGEIWRAVWRAVVADESLASLDAALDRVLAERDYGVKKTKARRLVLMIDRNQQELLGNPPSKHISPFLKKRRKR
;
A
#
# COMPACT_ATOMS: atom_id res chain seq x y z
N MET A 1 8.13 49.93 -5.03
CA MET A 1 7.64 49.37 -3.74
C MET A 1 7.04 48.00 -4.02
N VAL A 2 7.83 46.94 -3.86
CA VAL A 2 7.37 45.55 -3.99
C VAL A 2 7.57 44.90 -2.63
N SER A 3 6.53 44.85 -1.81
CA SER A 3 6.53 44.03 -0.59
C SER A 3 5.80 42.74 -0.92
N ASN A 4 6.58 41.78 -1.39
CA ASN A 4 6.14 40.42 -1.67
C ASN A 4 6.10 39.65 -0.35
N LYS A 5 5.03 39.82 0.43
CA LYS A 5 4.72 38.89 1.52
C LYS A 5 4.17 37.61 0.90
N LYS A 6 5.08 36.76 0.40
CA LYS A 6 4.86 35.31 0.41
C LYS A 6 4.68 34.96 1.87
N VAL A 7 3.43 34.84 2.29
CA VAL A 7 3.08 34.21 3.55
C VAL A 7 3.65 32.80 3.45
N ASP A 8 4.70 32.57 4.25
CA ASP A 8 5.35 31.28 4.47
C ASP A 8 4.31 30.22 4.85
N THR A 9 3.70 29.62 3.83
CA THR A 9 2.97 28.35 3.94
C THR A 9 3.95 27.16 3.97
N LEU A 10 5.22 27.44 4.32
CA LEU A 10 6.26 26.49 4.68
C LEU A 10 6.36 26.29 6.20
N LEU A 11 5.31 26.65 6.94
CA LEU A 11 5.14 26.21 8.31
C LEU A 11 4.87 24.70 8.34
N LEU A 12 5.72 23.99 9.09
CA LEU A 12 5.44 22.72 9.78
C LEU A 12 5.53 21.41 8.99
N TRP A 13 6.61 21.21 8.24
CA TRP A 13 7.26 19.89 8.29
C TRP A 13 8.45 20.01 9.23
N GLU A 14 8.16 20.16 10.53
CA GLU A 14 9.19 20.05 11.55
C GLU A 14 10.01 18.78 11.30
N GLN A 15 11.32 18.92 11.43
CA GLN A 15 12.23 17.78 11.37
C GLN A 15 11.87 16.84 12.53
N HIS A 16 10.98 15.87 12.28
CA HIS A 16 10.59 14.88 13.27
C HIS A 16 11.69 13.82 13.38
N ASP A 17 12.72 14.14 14.14
CA ASP A 17 13.77 13.21 14.54
C ASP A 17 13.31 12.40 15.76
N ALA A 18 13.21 11.08 15.62
CA ALA A 18 12.77 10.19 16.69
C ALA A 18 13.66 10.29 17.94
N SER A 19 14.95 10.58 17.77
CA SER A 19 15.92 10.65 18.86
C SER A 19 15.62 11.76 19.88
N LEU A 20 14.92 12.81 19.46
CA LEU A 20 14.49 13.91 20.33
C LEU A 20 13.42 13.49 21.33
N TYR A 21 12.70 12.39 21.04
CA TYR A 21 11.58 11.93 21.85
C TYR A 21 11.94 10.73 22.72
N TYR A 22 13.16 10.19 22.60
CA TYR A 22 13.57 9.00 23.34
C TYR A 22 13.76 9.26 24.83
N ASP A 23 13.26 8.34 25.65
CA ASP A 23 13.67 8.21 27.04
C ASP A 23 15.04 7.51 27.15
N GLU A 24 15.60 7.40 28.37
CA GLU A 24 16.93 6.81 28.56
C GLU A 24 17.00 5.32 28.16
N LYS A 25 15.91 4.57 28.27
CA LYS A 25 15.85 3.17 27.85
C LYS A 25 15.84 3.08 26.32
N GLU A 26 15.06 3.93 25.67
CA GLU A 26 14.98 4.03 24.21
C GLU A 26 16.29 4.52 23.60
N LYS A 27 17.00 5.47 24.22
CA LYS A 27 18.36 5.86 23.82
C LYS A 27 19.36 4.71 23.94
N THR A 28 19.24 3.92 25.01
CA THR A 28 20.08 2.73 25.18
C THR A 28 19.76 1.69 24.11
N LEU A 29 18.47 1.48 23.84
CA LEU A 29 17.99 0.57 22.81
C LEU A 29 18.40 1.03 21.41
N GLU A 30 18.39 2.33 21.13
CA GLU A 30 18.81 2.91 19.85
C GLU A 30 20.25 2.56 19.51
N ARG A 31 21.14 2.52 20.51
CA ARG A 31 22.54 2.14 20.32
C ARG A 31 22.70 0.67 19.91
N VAL A 32 21.74 -0.17 20.26
CA VAL A 32 21.76 -1.61 19.95
C VAL A 32 21.00 -1.89 18.65
N GLU A 33 19.75 -1.41 18.56
CA GLU A 33 18.86 -1.58 17.43
C GLU A 33 17.90 -0.37 17.30
N PRO A 34 18.21 0.59 16.40
CA PRO A 34 17.39 1.79 16.18
C PRO A 34 15.94 1.51 15.81
N ALA A 35 15.65 0.41 15.10
CA ALA A 35 14.28 0.07 14.73
C ALA A 35 13.42 -0.23 15.96
N TRP A 36 14.01 -0.91 16.95
CA TRP A 36 13.30 -1.29 18.17
C TRP A 36 13.10 -0.09 19.10
N ALA A 37 14.05 0.85 19.12
CA ALA A 37 13.89 2.13 19.83
C ALA A 37 12.71 2.93 19.27
N LYS A 38 12.59 3.04 17.93
CA LYS A 38 11.45 3.68 17.27
C LYS A 38 10.12 2.97 17.53
N ALA A 39 10.13 1.63 17.54
CA ALA A 39 8.93 0.84 17.86
C ALA A 39 8.51 1.03 19.33
N ALA A 40 9.46 1.02 20.26
CA ALA A 40 9.21 1.31 21.68
C ALA A 40 8.64 2.71 21.89
N LEU A 41 9.24 3.73 21.24
CA LEU A 41 8.74 5.09 21.21
C LEU A 41 7.29 5.13 20.71
N PHE A 42 7.00 4.46 19.59
CA PHE A 42 5.65 4.37 19.05
C PHE A 42 4.66 3.78 20.07
N PHE A 43 5.00 2.66 20.71
CA PHE A 43 4.09 2.06 21.70
C PHE A 43 3.84 2.97 22.90
N ARG A 44 4.79 3.84 23.24
CA ARG A 44 4.66 4.81 24.34
C ARG A 44 3.89 6.07 23.94
N THR A 45 4.13 6.63 22.76
CA THR A 45 3.63 7.97 22.36
C THR A 45 2.55 7.93 21.29
N TRP A 46 2.32 6.78 20.67
CA TRP A 46 1.51 6.60 19.45
C TRP A 46 2.03 7.35 18.21
N GLU A 47 3.25 7.89 18.27
CA GLU A 47 3.89 8.55 17.13
C GLU A 47 4.71 7.54 16.32
N HIS A 48 4.50 7.51 15.00
CA HIS A 48 5.17 6.55 14.13
C HIS A 48 6.31 7.20 13.37
N PHE A 49 7.50 6.62 13.50
CA PHE A 49 8.70 7.02 12.78
C PHE A 49 9.12 5.90 11.83
N GLY A 50 9.46 6.25 10.59
CA GLY A 50 9.94 5.31 9.59
C GLY A 50 11.41 4.98 9.76
N HIS A 51 11.88 3.95 9.03
CA HIS A 51 13.30 3.62 8.98
C HIS A 51 14.17 4.73 8.40
N PRO A 52 13.85 5.33 7.23
CA PRO A 52 14.69 6.37 6.68
C PRO A 52 14.70 7.59 7.60
N PRO A 53 15.85 8.30 7.72
CA PRO A 53 15.95 9.48 8.56
C PRO A 53 14.83 10.47 8.26
N ARG A 54 14.23 11.04 9.33
CA ARG A 54 13.20 12.08 9.24
C ARG A 54 11.95 11.69 8.46
N THR A 55 11.68 10.40 8.31
CA THR A 55 10.44 9.91 7.70
C THR A 55 9.42 9.64 8.78
N ARG A 56 8.23 10.25 8.72
CA ARG A 56 7.11 9.91 9.58
C ARG A 56 6.22 8.89 8.87
N ARG A 57 5.69 7.93 9.61
CA ARG A 57 4.60 7.07 9.14
C ARG A 57 3.30 7.51 9.80
N MET A 58 2.17 7.24 9.16
CA MET A 58 0.89 7.81 9.60
C MET A 58 -0.21 6.76 9.75
N ARG A 59 0.06 5.48 9.46
CA ARG A 59 -0.96 4.45 9.61
C ARG A 59 -1.04 4.04 11.07
N GLY A 60 -2.22 4.10 11.65
CA GLY A 60 -2.42 3.61 13.02
C GLY A 60 -2.34 2.08 13.11
N LEU A 61 -2.02 1.54 14.29
CA LEU A 61 -1.88 0.10 14.52
C LEU A 61 -3.10 -0.71 14.08
N VAL A 62 -4.31 -0.18 14.27
CA VAL A 62 -5.58 -0.81 13.82
C VAL A 62 -5.63 -0.93 12.29
N GLN A 63 -5.16 0.08 11.57
CA GLN A 63 -5.11 0.07 10.11
C GLN A 63 -4.07 -0.93 9.61
N ILE A 64 -2.90 -0.97 10.26
CA ILE A 64 -1.85 -1.93 9.95
C ILE A 64 -2.35 -3.36 10.21
N HIS A 65 -2.97 -3.61 11.36
CA HIS A 65 -3.57 -4.90 11.69
C HIS A 65 -4.61 -5.33 10.64
N THR A 66 -5.49 -4.41 10.23
CA THR A 66 -6.47 -4.67 9.17
C THR A 66 -5.78 -5.04 7.85
N HIS A 67 -4.73 -4.31 7.48
CA HIS A 67 -3.96 -4.56 6.26
C HIS A 67 -3.26 -5.93 6.31
N LEU A 68 -2.61 -6.26 7.44
CA LEU A 68 -1.98 -7.57 7.66
C LEU A 68 -3.00 -8.71 7.65
N GLY A 69 -4.23 -8.46 8.09
CA GLY A 69 -5.33 -9.42 8.01
C GLY A 69 -5.71 -9.81 6.57
N VAL A 70 -5.53 -8.91 5.61
CA VAL A 70 -5.76 -9.21 4.19
C VAL A 70 -4.68 -10.17 3.66
N PHE A 71 -3.41 -9.89 3.95
CA PHE A 71 -2.31 -10.79 3.57
C PHE A 71 -2.41 -12.15 4.26
N LYS A 72 -2.87 -12.18 5.52
CA LYS A 72 -3.13 -13.45 6.22
C LYS A 72 -4.16 -14.30 5.47
N LYS A 73 -5.28 -13.70 5.05
CA LYS A 73 -6.31 -14.42 4.26
C LYS A 73 -5.79 -14.88 2.90
N GLN A 74 -4.99 -14.05 2.21
CA GLN A 74 -4.37 -14.43 0.94
C GLN A 74 -3.41 -15.62 1.12
N PHE A 75 -2.59 -15.58 2.17
CA PHE A 75 -1.70 -16.68 2.54
C PHE A 75 -2.47 -17.97 2.86
N GLU A 76 -3.52 -17.89 3.67
CA GLU A 76 -4.41 -19.03 3.96
C GLU A 76 -5.12 -19.56 2.70
N GLY A 77 -5.32 -18.70 1.69
CA GLY A 77 -5.82 -19.05 0.36
C GLY A 77 -4.77 -19.63 -0.60
N GLY A 78 -3.51 -19.79 -0.16
CA GLY A 78 -2.42 -20.38 -0.93
C GLY A 78 -1.49 -19.38 -1.66
N ASP A 79 -1.69 -18.06 -1.47
CA ASP A 79 -0.76 -17.05 -1.99
C ASP A 79 0.39 -16.85 -0.99
N THR A 80 1.50 -17.56 -1.18
CA THR A 80 2.64 -17.48 -0.25
C THR A 80 3.46 -16.20 -0.40
N MET A 81 3.32 -15.47 -1.52
CA MET A 81 3.89 -14.13 -1.68
C MET A 81 3.25 -13.11 -0.75
N ALA A 82 2.02 -13.33 -0.30
CA ALA A 82 1.39 -12.49 0.71
C ALA A 82 2.22 -12.40 2.02
N LEU A 83 3.01 -13.43 2.35
CA LEU A 83 3.95 -13.37 3.49
C LEU A 83 5.01 -12.30 3.30
N LEU A 84 5.66 -12.24 2.13
CA LEU A 84 6.70 -11.25 1.86
C LEU A 84 6.12 -9.83 1.81
N HIS A 85 4.91 -9.67 1.28
CA HIS A 85 4.22 -8.38 1.33
C HIS A 85 3.88 -7.94 2.76
N ALA A 86 3.40 -8.86 3.60
CA ALA A 86 3.14 -8.57 5.01
C ALA A 86 4.41 -8.17 5.76
N ILE A 87 5.53 -8.88 5.52
CA ILE A 87 6.85 -8.51 6.08
C ILE A 87 7.26 -7.13 5.60
N GLY A 88 7.07 -6.82 4.32
CA GLY A 88 7.36 -5.50 3.74
C GLY A 88 6.56 -4.39 4.42
N VAL A 89 5.27 -4.61 4.72
CA VAL A 89 4.45 -3.64 5.48
C VAL A 89 4.97 -3.45 6.90
N CYS A 90 5.31 -4.52 7.62
CA CYS A 90 5.91 -4.41 8.94
C CYS A 90 7.23 -3.64 8.91
N ALA A 91 8.09 -3.91 7.92
CA ALA A 91 9.33 -3.17 7.73
C ALA A 91 9.03 -1.69 7.42
N ASP A 92 8.15 -1.39 6.47
CA ASP A 92 7.83 0.01 6.12
C ASP A 92 7.34 0.83 7.31
N GLU A 93 6.55 0.22 8.19
CA GLU A 93 5.97 0.83 9.38
C GLU A 93 6.88 0.71 10.62
N ASN A 94 8.07 0.12 10.49
CA ASN A 94 9.02 -0.11 11.58
C ASN A 94 8.38 -0.87 12.76
N LEU A 95 7.68 -1.96 12.46
CA LEU A 95 7.01 -2.81 13.43
C LEU A 95 7.63 -4.20 13.51
N PRO A 96 7.68 -4.81 14.70
CA PRO A 96 8.00 -6.22 14.81
C PRO A 96 6.95 -7.06 14.06
N LEU A 97 7.39 -8.21 13.54
CA LEU A 97 6.49 -9.15 12.87
C LEU A 97 5.48 -9.72 13.88
N PRO A 98 4.17 -9.73 13.58
CA PRO A 98 3.21 -10.44 14.40
C PRO A 98 3.52 -11.94 14.46
N THR A 99 3.11 -12.59 15.55
CA THR A 99 3.41 -14.01 15.82
C THR A 99 3.05 -14.93 14.64
N TRP A 100 1.86 -14.77 14.04
CA TRP A 100 1.44 -15.61 12.92
C TRP A 100 2.38 -15.48 11.71
N LEU A 101 2.84 -14.25 11.43
CA LEU A 101 3.69 -13.94 10.29
C LEU A 101 5.11 -14.47 10.50
N ALA A 102 5.64 -14.30 11.72
CA ALA A 102 6.96 -14.83 12.10
C ALA A 102 6.99 -16.36 12.00
N ILE A 103 5.95 -17.04 12.51
CA ILE A 103 5.83 -18.50 12.42
C ILE A 103 5.71 -18.95 10.96
N ALA A 104 4.79 -18.35 10.19
CA ALA A 104 4.56 -18.73 8.81
C ALA A 104 5.80 -18.51 7.92
N TYR A 105 6.51 -17.38 8.10
CA TYR A 105 7.76 -17.11 7.41
C TYR A 105 8.84 -18.14 7.77
N ARG A 106 9.02 -18.42 9.06
CA ARG A 106 9.99 -19.43 9.53
C ARG A 106 9.67 -20.81 8.95
N GLU A 107 8.42 -21.22 8.93
CA GLU A 107 7.99 -22.51 8.36
C GLU A 107 8.17 -22.57 6.84
N ALA A 108 7.89 -21.48 6.13
CA ALA A 108 8.16 -21.37 4.70
C ALA A 108 9.66 -21.49 4.41
N LEU A 109 10.49 -20.76 5.15
CA LEU A 109 11.95 -20.78 4.98
C LEU A 109 12.54 -22.14 5.37
N ASN A 110 12.07 -22.77 6.44
CA ASN A 110 12.52 -24.10 6.82
C ASN A 110 12.22 -25.13 5.73
N ARG A 111 11.07 -25.07 5.05
CA ARG A 111 10.76 -25.96 3.92
C ARG A 111 11.73 -25.82 2.75
N PHE A 112 12.29 -24.63 2.52
CA PHE A 112 13.35 -24.43 1.53
C PHE A 112 14.68 -25.05 1.97
N LEU A 113 15.01 -24.97 3.27
CA LEU A 113 16.30 -25.40 3.80
C LEU A 113 16.40 -26.91 4.08
N GLN A 114 15.29 -27.66 4.06
CA GLN A 114 15.31 -29.11 4.29
C GLN A 114 15.79 -29.89 3.05
N PRO A 115 16.54 -30.99 3.23
CA PRO A 115 16.85 -31.91 2.14
C PRO A 115 15.57 -32.46 1.50
N GLY A 116 15.48 -32.37 0.16
CA GLY A 116 14.25 -32.74 -0.57
C GLY A 116 13.12 -31.70 -0.48
N GLY A 117 13.40 -30.52 0.07
CA GLY A 117 12.50 -29.37 0.09
C GLY A 117 12.38 -28.65 -1.25
N ALA A 118 11.85 -27.44 -1.22
CA ALA A 118 11.70 -26.61 -2.42
C ALA A 118 13.07 -26.28 -3.05
N ASN A 119 13.16 -26.33 -4.37
CA ASN A 119 14.40 -26.13 -5.12
C ASN A 119 14.76 -24.65 -5.30
N SER A 120 13.82 -23.75 -5.01
CA SER A 120 14.04 -22.30 -5.11
C SER A 120 13.15 -21.52 -4.15
N LEU A 121 13.53 -20.27 -3.87
CA LEU A 121 12.68 -19.35 -3.12
C LEU A 121 11.40 -18.99 -3.89
N ASP A 122 11.43 -19.03 -5.22
CA ASP A 122 10.24 -18.80 -6.05
C ASP A 122 9.19 -19.92 -5.88
N GLU A 123 9.61 -21.16 -5.59
CA GLU A 123 8.72 -22.27 -5.26
C GLU A 123 8.11 -22.12 -3.85
N VAL A 124 8.81 -21.47 -2.93
CA VAL A 124 8.32 -21.22 -1.57
C VAL A 124 7.43 -19.99 -1.50
N PHE A 125 7.79 -18.92 -2.21
CA PHE A 125 7.10 -17.64 -2.25
C PHE A 125 6.54 -17.42 -3.66
N PHE A 126 5.36 -17.98 -3.89
CA PHE A 126 4.66 -17.97 -5.16
C PHE A 126 3.31 -17.26 -5.05
N SER A 127 2.90 -16.63 -6.14
CA SER A 127 1.51 -16.21 -6.37
C SER A 127 1.15 -16.54 -7.80
N GLY A 128 0.00 -17.21 -8.00
CA GLY A 128 -0.49 -17.56 -9.33
C GLY A 128 -0.76 -16.36 -10.24
N GLY A 129 -0.86 -15.16 -9.66
CA GLY A 129 -1.09 -13.90 -10.39
C GLY A 129 0.17 -13.12 -10.75
N LEU A 130 1.36 -13.53 -10.32
CA LEU A 130 2.58 -12.76 -10.60
C LEU A 130 2.96 -12.79 -12.08
N PRO A 131 3.39 -11.66 -12.67
CA PRO A 131 3.93 -11.65 -14.01
C PRO A 131 5.15 -12.58 -14.08
N THR A 132 5.09 -13.64 -14.89
CA THR A 132 6.20 -14.57 -15.19
C THR A 132 7.56 -13.87 -15.27
N ASN A 133 8.59 -14.51 -14.70
CA ASN A 133 9.98 -14.12 -14.36
C ASN A 133 10.81 -13.21 -15.28
N THR A 134 10.25 -12.64 -16.34
CA THR A 134 10.96 -11.70 -17.21
C THR A 134 10.98 -10.27 -16.63
N PRO A 135 12.15 -9.60 -16.56
CA PRO A 135 12.26 -8.19 -16.12
C PRO A 135 11.30 -7.24 -16.85
N LYS A 136 11.07 -7.49 -18.16
CA LYS A 136 10.15 -6.71 -18.99
C LYS A 136 8.71 -6.74 -18.48
N LYS A 137 8.18 -7.93 -18.13
CA LYS A 137 6.80 -8.06 -17.62
C LYS A 137 6.65 -7.41 -16.24
N ARG A 138 7.66 -7.48 -15.37
CA ARG A 138 7.67 -6.79 -14.07
C ARG A 138 7.65 -5.27 -14.22
N ALA A 139 8.47 -4.72 -15.12
CA ALA A 139 8.48 -3.29 -15.41
C ALA A 139 7.12 -2.82 -15.95
N VAL A 140 6.52 -3.58 -16.87
CA VAL A 140 5.18 -3.28 -17.40
C VAL A 140 4.13 -3.33 -16.30
N ALA A 141 4.14 -4.34 -15.42
CA ALA A 141 3.19 -4.44 -14.32
C ALA A 141 3.28 -3.23 -13.37
N LYS A 142 4.51 -2.79 -13.04
CA LYS A 142 4.73 -1.58 -12.22
C LYS A 142 4.14 -0.34 -12.87
N ILE A 143 4.40 -0.14 -14.17
CA ILE A 143 3.86 0.99 -14.93
C ILE A 143 2.32 0.90 -14.99
N ASP A 144 1.77 -0.27 -15.31
CA ASP A 144 0.33 -0.50 -15.36
C ASP A 144 -0.36 -0.19 -14.03
N TRP A 145 0.27 -0.52 -12.89
CA TRP A 145 -0.21 -0.16 -11.56
C TRP A 145 -0.20 1.35 -11.31
N GLN A 146 0.88 2.04 -11.66
CA GLN A 146 1.00 3.50 -11.50
C GLN A 146 -0.02 4.23 -12.38
N THR A 147 -0.05 3.90 -13.67
CA THR A 147 -1.02 4.45 -14.64
C THR A 147 -2.45 4.15 -14.22
N GLY A 148 -2.73 2.92 -13.76
CA GLY A 148 -4.03 2.53 -13.25
C GLY A 148 -4.48 3.36 -12.04
N GLY A 149 -3.58 3.61 -11.08
CA GLY A 149 -3.85 4.44 -9.91
C GLY A 149 -4.08 5.92 -10.26
N GLU A 150 -3.39 6.45 -11.28
CA GLU A 150 -3.64 7.81 -11.79
C GLU A 150 -5.02 7.93 -12.44
N ILE A 151 -5.36 7.00 -13.35
CA ILE A 151 -6.66 6.99 -14.03
C ILE A 151 -7.78 6.76 -13.00
N TRP A 152 -7.63 5.82 -12.06
CA TRP A 152 -8.63 5.55 -11.03
C TRP A 152 -8.92 6.80 -10.20
N ARG A 153 -7.88 7.56 -9.79
CA ARG A 153 -8.06 8.83 -9.05
C ARG A 153 -8.76 9.89 -9.89
N ALA A 154 -8.41 10.02 -11.16
CA ALA A 154 -9.05 10.98 -12.06
C ALA A 154 -10.53 10.63 -12.30
N VAL A 155 -10.84 9.35 -12.55
CA VAL A 155 -12.21 8.85 -12.67
C VAL A 155 -13.00 9.12 -11.40
N TRP A 156 -12.44 8.83 -10.22
CA TRP A 156 -13.11 9.09 -8.95
C TRP A 156 -13.45 10.58 -8.77
N ARG A 157 -12.50 11.49 -9.08
CA ARG A 157 -12.75 12.93 -9.03
C ARG A 157 -13.85 13.36 -10.00
N ALA A 158 -13.82 12.86 -11.24
CA ALA A 158 -14.81 13.18 -12.24
C ALA A 158 -16.22 12.74 -11.82
N VAL A 159 -16.39 11.49 -11.34
CA VAL A 159 -17.71 10.99 -10.92
C VAL A 159 -18.23 11.66 -9.64
N VAL A 160 -17.35 12.13 -8.76
CA VAL A 160 -17.76 12.92 -7.59
C VAL A 160 -18.20 14.33 -8.00
N ALA A 161 -17.49 14.96 -8.94
CA ALA A 161 -17.79 16.32 -9.39
C ALA A 161 -19.01 16.40 -10.33
N ASP A 162 -19.31 15.33 -11.07
CA ASP A 162 -20.38 15.30 -12.07
C ASP A 162 -21.31 14.12 -11.83
N GLU A 163 -22.55 14.43 -11.42
CA GLU A 163 -23.58 13.42 -11.14
C GLU A 163 -24.13 12.76 -12.41
N SER A 164 -23.98 13.38 -13.59
CA SER A 164 -24.43 12.81 -14.86
C SER A 164 -23.61 11.58 -15.27
N LEU A 165 -22.39 11.43 -14.74
CA LEU A 165 -21.52 10.28 -14.96
C LEU A 165 -22.03 9.08 -14.14
N ALA A 166 -22.92 8.30 -14.75
CA ALA A 166 -23.55 7.11 -14.14
C ALA A 166 -22.86 5.78 -14.50
N SER A 167 -21.87 5.78 -15.41
CA SER A 167 -21.15 4.58 -15.83
C SER A 167 -19.64 4.78 -15.85
N LEU A 168 -18.90 3.68 -15.64
CA LEU A 168 -17.44 3.69 -15.68
C LEU A 168 -16.94 4.06 -17.09
N ASP A 169 -17.65 3.64 -18.13
CA ASP A 169 -17.26 3.97 -19.51
C ASP A 169 -17.41 5.45 -19.81
N ALA A 170 -18.52 6.08 -19.38
CA ALA A 170 -18.71 7.52 -19.54
C ALA A 170 -17.66 8.33 -18.76
N ALA A 171 -17.34 7.91 -17.54
CA ALA A 171 -16.30 8.57 -16.75
C ALA A 171 -14.90 8.39 -17.37
N LEU A 172 -14.60 7.22 -17.94
CA LEU A 172 -13.35 6.98 -18.66
C LEU A 172 -13.26 7.79 -19.95
N ASP A 173 -14.34 7.92 -20.71
CA ASP A 173 -14.37 8.74 -21.93
C ASP A 173 -14.02 10.18 -21.61
N ARG A 174 -14.62 10.74 -20.55
CA ARG A 174 -14.31 12.08 -20.07
C ARG A 174 -12.84 12.22 -19.67
N VAL A 175 -12.36 11.35 -18.77
CA VAL A 175 -10.99 11.44 -18.24
C VAL A 175 -9.94 11.28 -19.34
N LEU A 176 -10.15 10.37 -20.29
CA LEU A 176 -9.22 10.13 -21.40
C LEU A 176 -9.30 11.23 -22.48
N ALA A 177 -10.39 12.00 -22.55
CA ALA A 177 -10.48 13.20 -23.38
C ALA A 177 -9.73 14.39 -22.75
N GLU A 178 -9.73 14.49 -21.42
CA GLU A 178 -9.06 15.57 -20.68
C GLU A 178 -7.53 15.40 -20.62
N ARG A 179 -7.02 14.16 -20.60
CA ARG A 179 -5.57 13.89 -20.51
C ARG A 179 -5.19 12.58 -21.19
N ASP A 180 -4.04 12.57 -21.86
CA ASP A 180 -3.41 11.33 -22.35
C ASP A 180 -2.64 10.63 -21.22
N TYR A 181 -2.92 9.33 -21.05
CA TYR A 181 -2.29 8.44 -20.09
C TYR A 181 -1.43 7.36 -20.78
N GLY A 182 -1.25 7.43 -22.10
CA GLY A 182 -0.48 6.46 -22.88
C GLY A 182 -1.17 5.10 -23.03
N VAL A 183 -2.47 5.00 -22.73
CA VAL A 183 -3.25 3.77 -22.83
C VAL A 183 -4.63 4.03 -23.45
N LYS A 184 -5.10 3.07 -24.26
CA LYS A 184 -6.46 3.11 -24.85
C LYS A 184 -7.52 2.70 -23.83
N LYS A 185 -8.78 3.09 -24.08
CA LYS A 185 -9.93 2.89 -23.18
C LYS A 185 -10.06 1.47 -22.62
N THR A 186 -9.93 0.43 -23.46
CA THR A 186 -10.02 -0.98 -23.02
C THR A 186 -8.98 -1.32 -21.96
N LYS A 187 -7.72 -0.88 -22.16
CA LYS A 187 -6.66 -1.08 -21.18
C LYS A 187 -6.89 -0.22 -19.94
N ALA A 188 -7.26 1.05 -20.10
CA ALA A 188 -7.59 1.94 -18.98
C ALA A 188 -8.68 1.33 -18.08
N ARG A 189 -9.77 0.81 -18.66
CA ARG A 189 -10.83 0.11 -17.94
C ARG A 189 -10.31 -1.07 -17.13
N ARG A 190 -9.50 -1.93 -17.76
CA ARG A 190 -8.88 -3.08 -17.08
C ARG A 190 -8.04 -2.64 -15.89
N LEU A 191 -7.22 -1.58 -16.05
CA LEU A 191 -6.39 -1.06 -14.97
C LEU A 191 -7.21 -0.46 -13.84
N VAL A 192 -8.23 0.33 -14.14
CA VAL A 192 -9.13 0.89 -13.10
C VAL A 192 -9.83 -0.22 -12.32
N LEU A 193 -10.35 -1.24 -13.00
CA LEU A 193 -10.99 -2.39 -12.35
C LEU A 193 -10.01 -3.22 -11.52
N MET A 194 -8.75 -3.33 -11.95
CA MET A 194 -7.69 -3.95 -11.16
C MET A 194 -7.47 -3.17 -9.85
N ILE A 195 -7.37 -1.83 -9.90
CA ILE A 195 -7.26 -1.01 -8.68
C ILE A 195 -8.50 -1.15 -7.81
N ASP A 196 -9.70 -1.05 -8.39
CA ASP A 196 -10.98 -1.08 -7.66
C ASP A 196 -11.18 -2.41 -6.92
N ARG A 197 -10.82 -3.53 -7.57
CA ARG A 197 -10.83 -4.87 -6.95
C ARG A 197 -9.85 -4.97 -5.79
N ASN A 198 -8.60 -4.55 -5.98
CA ASN A 198 -7.61 -4.57 -4.91
C ASN A 198 -8.01 -3.67 -3.74
N GLN A 199 -8.63 -2.51 -4.02
CA GLN A 199 -9.20 -1.65 -2.97
C GLN A 199 -10.35 -2.35 -2.24
N GLN A 200 -11.23 -3.07 -2.94
CA GLN A 200 -12.30 -3.86 -2.30
C GLN A 200 -11.74 -4.96 -1.40
N GLU A 201 -10.69 -5.66 -1.84
CA GLU A 201 -10.03 -6.67 -1.03
C GLU A 201 -9.41 -6.07 0.24
N LEU A 202 -8.81 -4.87 0.12
CA LEU A 202 -8.13 -4.19 1.22
C LEU A 202 -9.05 -3.45 2.20
N LEU A 203 -10.09 -2.78 1.70
CA LEU A 203 -10.97 -1.89 2.47
C LEU A 203 -12.36 -2.48 2.74
N GLY A 204 -12.64 -3.69 2.24
CA GLY A 204 -13.95 -4.33 2.31
C GLY A 204 -14.92 -3.79 1.24
N ASN A 205 -16.24 -3.83 1.52
CA ASN A 205 -17.29 -3.45 0.57
C ASN A 205 -18.10 -2.16 0.89
N PRO A 206 -17.55 -1.10 1.50
CA PRO A 206 -18.31 0.15 1.66
C PRO A 206 -18.54 0.83 0.29
N PRO A 207 -19.79 1.09 -0.13
CA PRO A 207 -20.09 1.63 -1.46
C PRO A 207 -19.45 2.98 -1.78
N SER A 208 -19.10 3.75 -0.75
CA SER A 208 -18.50 5.09 -0.84
C SER A 208 -16.98 5.07 -1.09
N LYS A 209 -16.34 3.91 -1.15
CA LYS A 209 -14.88 3.79 -1.32
C LYS A 209 -14.44 3.14 -2.64
N HIS A 210 -15.40 2.74 -3.48
CA HIS A 210 -15.13 1.97 -4.71
C HIS A 210 -15.95 2.51 -5.88
N ILE A 211 -15.34 2.68 -7.05
CA ILE A 211 -15.97 3.25 -8.25
C ILE A 211 -17.18 2.40 -8.67
N SER A 212 -17.01 1.08 -8.75
CA SER A 212 -18.03 0.20 -9.33
C SER A 212 -19.30 0.12 -8.45
N PRO A 213 -19.21 -0.09 -7.12
CA PRO A 213 -20.34 0.02 -6.20
C PRO A 213 -20.97 1.42 -6.16
N PHE A 214 -20.16 2.49 -6.17
CA PHE A 214 -20.65 3.88 -6.15
C PHE A 214 -21.54 4.17 -7.36
N LEU A 215 -21.06 3.85 -8.56
CA LEU A 215 -21.81 4.03 -9.81
C LEU A 215 -23.01 3.08 -9.91
N LYS A 216 -22.94 1.87 -9.35
CA LYS A 216 -24.09 0.96 -9.26
C LYS A 216 -25.20 1.53 -8.38
N LYS A 217 -24.86 2.18 -7.26
CA LYS A 217 -25.83 2.87 -6.39
C LYS A 217 -26.44 4.07 -7.10
N ARG A 218 -25.63 4.87 -7.82
CA ARG A 218 -26.10 6.04 -8.56
C ARG A 218 -27.10 5.67 -9.66
N ARG A 219 -26.87 4.60 -10.42
CA ARG A 219 -27.81 4.10 -11.45
C ARG A 219 -29.18 3.63 -10.93
N LYS A 220 -29.30 3.38 -9.63
CA LYS A 220 -30.56 2.94 -9.00
C LYS A 220 -31.38 4.10 -8.42
N ARG A 221 -30.84 5.32 -8.43
CA ARG A 221 -31.56 6.55 -8.12
C ARG A 221 -32.17 7.09 -9.41
#